data_AF-A0A3B0S5M5-F1
#
_entry.id   AF-A0A3B0S5M5-F1
#
_cell.length_a   1.000
_cell.length_b   1.000
_cell.length_c   1.000
_cell.angle_alpha   90.00
_cell.angle_beta   90.00
_cell.angle_gamma   90.00
#
_symmetry.space_group_name_H-M   'P 1'
#
loop_
_entity.id
_entity.type
_entity.pdbx_description
1 polymer ?
#
loop_
_entity_poly.entity_id
_entity_poly.type
_entity_poly.pdbx_seq_one_letter_code
_entity_poly.pdbx_strand_id
1 'polypeptide(L)' 'RVEVSIDNGDWIEAELSDALSDKSWLQWKVEVVLEPGRHVAKVRATDGTGFTQVEARVPPRPNGATGYHGRQFRTA' A
#
# COMPACT_ATOMS: atom_id res chain seq x y z
N ARG A 1 9.90 -2.37 -1.60
CA ARG A 1 9.40 -1.42 -0.56
C ARG A 1 7.88 -1.35 -0.64
N VAL A 2 7.20 -1.21 0.49
CA VAL A 2 5.76 -0.91 0.54
C VAL A 2 5.56 0.33 1.42
N GLU A 3 4.67 1.21 0.99
CA GLU A 3 4.37 2.46 1.71
C GLU A 3 2.86 2.64 1.83
N VAL A 4 2.43 3.20 2.97
CA VAL A 4 1.02 3.46 3.29
C VAL A 4 0.82 4.94 3.60
N SER A 5 -0.22 5.54 3.04
CA SER A 5 -0.69 6.89 3.37
C SER A 5 -2.05 6.79 4.05
N ILE A 6 -2.20 7.46 5.19
CA ILE A 6 -3.47 7.60 5.89
C ILE A 6 -4.02 9.01 5.64
N ASP A 7 -5.29 9.10 5.25
CA ASP A 7 -6.02 10.35 5.02
C ASP A 7 -5.35 11.33 4.04
N ASN A 8 -4.62 10.80 3.06
CA ASN A 8 -3.79 11.55 2.11
C ASN A 8 -2.62 12.31 2.74
N GLY A 9 -2.21 11.94 3.95
CA GLY A 9 -0.97 12.41 4.56
C GLY A 9 0.27 11.79 3.94
N ASP A 10 1.42 12.04 4.58
CA ASP A 10 2.71 11.54 4.14
C ASP A 10 2.76 10.00 4.05
N TRP A 11 3.62 9.50 3.16
CA TRP A 11 3.83 8.07 2.98
C TRP A 11 4.70 7.52 4.11
N ILE A 12 4.22 6.47 4.76
CA ILE A 12 4.90 5.76 5.84
C ILE A 12 5.42 4.44 5.27
N GLU A 13 6.72 4.19 5.38
CA GLU A 13 7.32 2.92 4.96
C GLU A 13 6.87 1.78 5.89
N ALA A 14 6.41 0.69 5.30
CA ALA A 14 5.94 -0.49 6.01
C ALA A 14 7.10 -1.45 6.35
N GLU A 15 6.97 -2.16 7.45
CA GLU A 15 7.81 -3.33 7.76
C GLU A 15 7.42 -4.47 6.82
N LEU A 16 8.40 -5.12 6.19
CA LEU A 16 8.20 -6.26 5.29
C LEU A 16 8.61 -7.55 5.99
N SER A 17 7.88 -8.64 5.74
CA SER A 17 8.32 -9.97 6.13
C SER A 17 9.52 -10.43 5.30
N ASP A 18 10.16 -11.52 5.74
CA ASP A 18 11.15 -12.21 4.93
C ASP A 18 10.53 -12.79 3.65
N ALA A 19 11.29 -12.75 2.56
CA ALA A 19 10.90 -13.31 1.27
C ALA A 19 11.11 -14.83 1.25
N LEU A 20 10.13 -15.55 0.70
CA LEU A 20 10.33 -16.97 0.38
C LEU A 20 11.13 -17.13 -0.93
N SER A 21 10.96 -16.20 -1.87
CA SER A 21 11.71 -16.07 -3.12
C SER A 21 11.46 -14.72 -3.78
N ASP A 22 12.19 -14.41 -4.86
CA ASP A 22 11.99 -13.22 -5.70
C ASP A 22 10.66 -13.20 -6.47
N LYS A 23 9.93 -14.32 -6.47
CA LYS A 23 8.59 -14.46 -7.09
C LYS A 23 7.47 -14.51 -6.06
N SER A 24 7.80 -14.55 -4.77
CA SER A 24 6.82 -14.60 -3.71
C SER A 24 6.32 -13.20 -3.35
N TRP A 25 5.03 -13.11 -3.04
CA TRP A 25 4.49 -11.97 -2.31
C TRP A 25 5.12 -11.84 -0.92
N LEU A 26 5.28 -10.59 -0.47
CA LEU A 26 5.68 -10.26 0.89
C LEU A 26 4.47 -9.80 1.69
N GLN A 27 4.40 -10.27 2.93
CA GLN A 27 3.51 -9.66 3.91
C GLN A 27 4.15 -8.35 4.39
N TRP A 28 3.32 -7.39 4.77
CA TRP A 28 3.78 -6.11 5.27
C TRP A 28 2.82 -5.57 6.31
N LYS A 29 3.33 -4.72 7.21
CA LYS A 29 2.53 -4.02 8.21
C LYS A 29 3.05 -2.61 8.47
N VAL A 30 2.15 -1.73 8.92
CA VAL A 30 2.49 -0.40 9.45
C VAL A 30 1.75 -0.21 10.76
N GLU A 31 2.42 0.40 11.74
CA GLU A 31 1.82 0.75 13.03
C GLU A 31 1.62 2.27 13.04
N VAL A 32 0.38 2.71 13.28
CA VAL A 32 -0.02 4.12 13.28
C VAL A 32 -0.95 4.40 14.45
N VAL A 33 -0.82 5.59 15.04
CA VAL A 33 -1.77 6.10 16.03
C VAL A 33 -2.75 7.02 15.31
N LEU A 34 -4.04 6.76 15.48
CA LEU A 34 -5.12 7.49 14.80
C LEU A 34 -6.14 7.96 15.82
N GLU A 35 -6.66 9.16 15.62
CA GLU A 35 -7.82 9.65 16.36
C GLU A 35 -9.07 8.79 16.06
N PRO A 36 -10.07 8.75 16.95
CA PRO A 36 -11.34 8.10 16.66
C PRO A 36 -12.03 8.74 15.45
N GLY A 37 -12.46 7.93 14.48
CA GLY A 37 -13.05 8.49 13.27
C GLY A 37 -13.12 7.55 12.07
N ARG A 38 -13.37 8.16 10.92
CA ARG A 38 -13.32 7.48 9.61
C ARG A 38 -11.99 7.83 8.96
N HIS A 39 -11.28 6.82 8.49
CA HIS A 39 -9.99 6.98 7.84
C HIS A 39 -9.98 6.30 6.47
N VAL A 40 -9.09 6.76 5.60
CA VAL A 40 -8.76 6.12 4.33
C VAL A 40 -7.28 5.77 4.33
N ALA A 41 -6.96 4.48 4.14
CA ALA A 41 -5.61 4.03 3.85
C ALA A 41 -5.44 3.82 2.35
N LYS A 42 -4.34 4.33 1.79
CA LYS A 42 -3.83 4.01 0.45
C LYS A 42 -2.49 3.31 0.57
N VAL A 43 -2.23 2.33 -0.28
CA VAL A 43 -0.93 1.62 -0.34
C VAL A 43 -0.32 1.70 -1.72
N ARG A 44 1.01 1.79 -1.77
CA ARG A 44 1.84 1.63 -2.98
C ARG A 44 3.04 0.73 -2.73
N ALA A 45 3.45 -0.01 -3.75
CA ALA A 45 4.66 -0.82 -3.74
C ALA A 45 5.70 -0.28 -4.73
N THR A 46 6.97 -0.44 -4.38
CA THR A 46 8.14 -0.29 -5.26
C THR A 46 8.82 -1.65 -5.41
N ASP A 47 8.97 -2.12 -6.65
CA ASP A 47 9.57 -3.42 -6.95
C ASP A 47 11.11 -3.40 -6.88
N GLY A 48 11.75 -4.55 -7.13
CA GLY A 48 13.21 -4.70 -7.09
C GLY A 48 13.96 -3.92 -8.18
N THR A 49 13.25 -3.39 -9.19
CA THR A 49 13.84 -2.50 -10.22
C THR A 49 13.79 -1.03 -9.80
N GLY A 50 13.11 -0.72 -8.70
CA GLY A 50 12.87 0.66 -8.26
C GLY A 50 11.61 1.28 -8.87
N PHE A 51 10.81 0.52 -9.63
CA PHE A 51 9.56 1.02 -10.18
C PHE A 51 8.47 1.04 -9.11
N THR A 52 7.96 2.24 -8.81
CA THR A 52 6.83 2.44 -7.90
C THR A 52 5.52 2.43 -8.68
N GLN A 53 4.50 1.80 -8.11
CA GLN A 53 3.14 1.83 -8.66
C GLN A 53 2.69 3.27 -8.98
N VAL A 54 1.90 3.41 -10.03
CA VAL A 54 1.32 4.69 -10.45
C VAL A 54 0.05 4.98 -9.66
N GLU A 55 -0.22 6.25 -9.36
CA GLU A 55 -1.46 6.64 -8.68
C GLU A 55 -2.70 6.40 -9.54
N ALA A 56 -2.57 6.61 -10.85
CA ALA A 56 -3.66 6.53 -11.81
C ALA A 56 -4.33 5.14 -11.77
N ARG A 57 -5.64 5.14 -11.54
CA ARG A 57 -6.43 3.92 -11.56
C ARG A 57 -6.62 3.43 -13.00
N VAL A 58 -6.03 2.30 -13.32
CA VAL A 58 -6.22 1.61 -14.62
C VAL A 58 -7.24 0.48 -14.45
N PRO A 59 -8.15 0.25 -15.42
CA PRO A 59 -9.04 -0.90 -15.38
C PRO A 59 -8.24 -2.22 -15.27
N PRO A 60 -8.71 -3.21 -14.49
CA PRO A 60 -7.94 -4.44 -14.24
C PRO A 60 -7.68 -5.31 -15.46
N ARG A 61 -8.40 -5.11 -16.57
CA ARG A 61 -8.20 -5.87 -17.80
C ARG A 61 -7.43 -5.05 -18.84
N PRO A 62 -6.46 -5.66 -19.55
CA PRO A 62 -6.04 -7.07 -19.46
C PRO A 62 -4.92 -7.34 -18.43
N ASN A 63 -4.22 -6.31 -17.94
CA ASN A 63 -2.92 -6.44 -17.28
C ASN A 63 -2.94 -6.28 -15.74
N GLY A 64 -4.11 -6.47 -15.11
CA GLY A 64 -4.29 -6.25 -13.67
C GLY A 64 -4.48 -4.77 -13.30
N ALA A 65 -4.95 -4.52 -12.07
CA ALA A 65 -5.10 -3.17 -11.54
C ALA A 65 -3.75 -2.69 -10.98
N THR A 66 -3.21 -1.60 -11.52
CA THR A 66 -1.88 -1.06 -11.15
C THR A 66 -1.93 0.20 -10.30
N GLY A 67 -3.12 0.80 -10.14
CA GLY A 67 -3.34 1.98 -9.31
C GLY A 67 -3.24 1.69 -7.82
N TYR A 68 -3.06 2.73 -7.00
CA TYR A 68 -3.03 2.58 -5.55
C TYR A 68 -4.30 1.93 -5.02
N HIS A 69 -4.11 0.91 -4.19
CA HIS A 69 -5.22 0.25 -3.55
C HIS A 69 -5.64 1.08 -2.32
N GLY A 70 -6.89 1.54 -2.32
CA GLY A 70 -7.50 2.27 -1.22
C GLY A 70 -8.54 1.45 -0.45
N ARG A 71 -8.55 1.61 0.88
CA ARG A 71 -9.59 1.09 1.78
C ARG A 71 -9.97 2.12 2.83
N GLN A 72 -11.26 2.14 3.16
CA GLN A 72 -11.79 2.98 4.22
C GLN A 72 -12.11 2.12 5.43
N PHE A 73 -11.81 2.62 6.63
CA PHE A 73 -12.07 1.94 7.90
C PHE A 73 -12.49 2.95 8.98
N ARG A 74 -12.85 2.46 10.17
CA ARG A 74 -13.21 3.29 11.32
C ARG A 74 -12.46 2.85 12.56
N THR A 75 -12.02 3.81 13.35
CA THR A 75 -11.46 3.67 14.70
C THR A 75 -12.52 4.07 15.72
N ALA A 76 -12.49 3.44 16.90
CA ALA A 76 -13.47 3.62 17.98
C ALA A 76 -12.97 4.63 19.01
#